data_AF-A0A947U7D0-F1
#
_entry.id   AF-A0A947U7D0-F1
#
_cell.length_a   1.000
_cell.length_b   1.000
_cell.length_c   1.000
_cell.angle_alpha   90.00
_cell.angle_beta   90.00
_cell.angle_gamma   90.00
#
_symmetry.space_group_name_H-M   'P 1'
#
loop_
_entity.id
_entity.type
_entity.pdbx_description
1 polymer ?
#
loop_
_entity_poly.entity_id
_entity_poly.type
_entity_poly.pdbx_seq_one_letter_code
_entity_poly.pdbx_strand_id
1 'polypeptide(L)'
;MRSLTLHLKVLVILLVSLGILITAYQIFILGIPMTEDETDDLWNIDAKVEFQASPREPVKLQMFVPPLAQDYVSLNESFISNNYGVSINRADGNRKVTWSARRASGKQTLYYRLVLTKRYSGEQTKAKGPIFRDSIPVEGAEKIAAEALLAPIRQHSADVETFISETIKRVNNVNDDNVKLLLGGDASTPNKAKVIELLLSIAHVPMERVHTIRLAADIQQNPELWLRSFNGENWLYFNPESGEQGLPVDRLVWWTGDDSLVTLEGGKQAQVSFSLNNSEMNAIRLAKLTDENTDADFLEYTLYGLPLQTQQTFMIMVMIPIGVLVILILRNLGGLQTLGTFTPVLIALAFRKMQLGYGIVFFTIITALGLSLRSYLEHLKLQMLPRLSVVLTFVVVLIAAISLFSHKLGLERGLSVALFPMVILTMTIERLTITWEERGGGHAFKV
;
A
#
# COMPACT_ATOMS: atom_id res chain seq x y z
N MET A 1 48.11 -31.58 1.98
CA MET A 1 47.58 -30.34 2.60
C MET A 1 47.28 -29.20 1.62
N ARG A 2 47.93 -29.07 0.46
CA ARG A 2 47.62 -28.01 -0.54
C ARG A 2 46.27 -28.18 -1.28
N SER A 3 45.83 -29.40 -1.58
CA SER A 3 44.57 -29.64 -2.32
C SER A 3 43.31 -29.22 -1.55
N LEU A 4 43.31 -29.39 -0.22
CA LEU A 4 42.20 -28.96 0.64
C LEU A 4 41.96 -27.44 0.54
N THR A 5 43.02 -26.65 0.43
CA THR A 5 42.93 -25.18 0.34
C THR A 5 42.38 -24.69 -0.99
N LEU A 6 42.61 -25.45 -2.07
CA LEU A 6 42.15 -25.09 -3.41
C LEU A 6 40.68 -25.47 -3.59
N HIS A 7 40.28 -26.65 -3.12
CA HIS A 7 38.88 -27.08 -3.11
C HIS A 7 38.00 -26.17 -2.25
N LEU A 8 38.48 -25.77 -1.07
CA LEU A 8 37.80 -24.80 -0.21
C LEU A 8 37.62 -23.44 -0.90
N LYS A 9 38.66 -22.90 -1.54
CA LYS A 9 38.58 -21.62 -2.25
C LYS A 9 37.60 -21.67 -3.42
N VAL A 10 37.59 -22.75 -4.19
CA VAL A 10 36.65 -22.94 -5.31
C VAL A 10 35.22 -23.03 -4.79
N LEU A 11 34.97 -23.78 -3.71
CA LEU A 11 33.65 -23.89 -3.11
C LEU A 11 33.14 -22.53 -2.57
N VAL A 12 34.01 -21.76 -1.91
CA VAL A 12 33.68 -20.43 -1.40
C VAL A 12 33.33 -19.48 -2.55
N ILE A 13 34.14 -19.46 -3.63
CA ILE A 13 33.88 -18.61 -4.81
C ILE A 13 32.56 -19.00 -5.46
N LEU A 14 32.29 -20.30 -5.61
CA LEU A 14 31.03 -20.80 -6.18
C LEU A 14 29.83 -20.32 -5.35
N LEU A 15 29.84 -20.54 -4.03
CA LEU A 15 28.74 -20.15 -3.15
C LEU A 15 28.53 -18.62 -3.12
N VAL A 16 29.61 -17.84 -3.08
CA VAL A 16 29.53 -16.38 -3.11
C VAL A 16 28.99 -15.89 -4.46
N SER A 17 29.47 -16.46 -5.57
CA SER A 17 28.98 -16.12 -6.91
C SER A 17 27.50 -16.45 -7.08
N LEU A 18 27.05 -17.59 -6.55
CA LEU A 18 25.65 -18.01 -6.60
C LEU A 18 24.76 -17.04 -5.78
N GLY A 19 25.21 -16.64 -4.58
CA GLY A 19 24.52 -15.64 -3.79
C GLY A 19 24.40 -14.29 -4.50
N ILE A 20 25.50 -13.79 -5.08
CA ILE A 20 25.51 -12.53 -5.84
C ILE A 20 24.60 -12.62 -7.06
N LEU A 21 24.62 -13.74 -7.79
CA LEU A 21 23.80 -13.93 -8.99
C LEU A 21 22.30 -13.92 -8.65
N ILE A 22 21.89 -14.60 -7.57
CA ILE A 22 20.50 -14.62 -7.10
C ILE A 22 20.06 -13.21 -6.69
N THR A 23 20.89 -12.47 -5.95
CA THR A 23 20.60 -11.09 -5.57
C THR A 23 20.52 -10.16 -6.78
N ALA A 24 21.45 -10.28 -7.74
CA ALA A 24 21.43 -9.47 -8.96
C ALA A 24 20.17 -9.75 -9.80
N TYR A 25 19.76 -11.02 -9.92
CA TYR A 25 18.53 -11.41 -10.61
C TYR A 25 17.28 -10.78 -9.96
N GLN A 26 17.21 -10.77 -8.62
CA GLN A 26 16.11 -10.14 -7.88
C GLN A 26 16.03 -8.62 -8.12
N ILE A 27 17.17 -7.94 -8.23
CA ILE A 27 17.24 -6.49 -8.40
C ILE A 27 16.93 -6.09 -9.85
N PHE A 28 17.62 -6.69 -10.82
CA PHE A 28 17.57 -6.21 -12.21
C PHE A 28 16.38 -6.75 -13.01
N ILE A 29 15.90 -7.96 -12.70
CA ILE A 29 14.84 -8.62 -13.49
C ILE A 29 13.50 -8.56 -12.77
N LEU A 30 13.46 -8.79 -11.46
CA LEU A 30 12.22 -8.69 -10.68
C LEU A 30 11.91 -7.27 -10.18
N GLY A 31 12.86 -6.33 -10.27
CA GLY A 31 12.66 -4.96 -9.81
C GLY A 31 12.39 -4.86 -8.30
N ILE A 32 12.86 -5.83 -7.50
CA ILE A 32 12.70 -5.81 -6.04
C ILE A 32 13.68 -4.77 -5.48
N PRO A 33 13.20 -3.73 -4.78
CA PRO A 33 14.06 -2.69 -4.25
C PRO A 33 14.99 -3.22 -3.15
N MET A 34 16.24 -2.71 -3.12
CA MET A 34 17.29 -3.14 -2.18
C MET A 34 17.09 -2.65 -0.73
N THR A 35 16.17 -1.71 -0.52
CA THR A 35 15.92 -1.05 0.76
C THR A 35 14.44 -1.11 1.11
N GLU A 36 14.12 -1.40 2.39
CA GLU A 36 12.73 -1.43 2.91
C GLU A 36 12.02 -0.06 2.84
N ASP A 37 12.76 1.02 2.58
CA ASP A 37 12.29 2.41 2.55
C ASP A 37 11.77 2.88 1.17
N GLU A 38 11.74 2.03 0.13
CA GLU A 38 11.02 2.36 -1.11
C GLU A 38 9.53 2.06 -0.90
N THR A 39 8.87 2.97 -0.20
CA THR A 39 7.42 2.96 -0.03
C THR A 39 6.76 3.54 -1.26
N ASP A 40 5.77 2.83 -1.78
CA ASP A 40 4.93 3.35 -2.86
C ASP A 40 3.67 3.98 -2.26
N ASP A 41 3.30 5.14 -2.80
CA ASP A 41 2.07 5.82 -2.48
C ASP A 41 0.87 4.99 -2.95
N LEU A 42 0.10 4.45 -2.01
CA LEU A 42 -1.22 3.90 -2.31
C LEU A 42 -2.26 4.97 -2.09
N TRP A 43 -3.08 5.18 -3.11
CA TRP A 43 -4.27 5.99 -2.99
C TRP A 43 -5.44 5.11 -2.57
N ASN A 44 -5.86 5.26 -1.32
CA ASN A 44 -7.13 4.73 -0.85
C ASN A 44 -8.22 5.77 -1.12
N ILE A 45 -9.11 5.48 -2.05
CA ILE A 45 -10.23 6.34 -2.41
C ILE A 45 -11.50 5.76 -1.78
N ASP A 46 -12.07 6.51 -0.84
CA ASP A 46 -13.34 6.20 -0.21
C ASP A 46 -14.42 7.13 -0.77
N ALA A 47 -15.39 6.56 -1.49
CA ALA A 47 -16.60 7.26 -1.91
C ALA A 47 -17.75 6.87 -0.98
N LYS A 48 -18.22 7.84 -0.18
CA LYS A 48 -19.33 7.68 0.75
C LYS A 48 -20.58 8.29 0.15
N VAL A 49 -21.61 7.46 -0.02
CA VAL A 49 -22.92 7.88 -0.51
C VAL A 49 -23.92 7.87 0.65
N GLU A 50 -24.49 9.04 0.95
CA GLU A 50 -25.55 9.19 1.94
C GLU A 50 -26.86 9.58 1.27
N PHE A 51 -27.97 8.95 1.67
CA PHE A 51 -29.30 9.30 1.19
C PHE A 51 -30.39 8.92 2.19
N GLN A 52 -31.58 9.47 2.01
CA GLN A 52 -32.76 9.13 2.81
C GLN A 52 -33.65 8.16 2.02
N ALA A 53 -33.80 6.93 2.51
CA ALA A 53 -34.64 5.91 1.88
C ALA A 53 -36.12 6.06 2.27
N SER A 54 -37.00 5.84 1.28
CA SER A 54 -38.44 5.82 1.47
C SER A 54 -38.91 4.42 1.89
N PRO A 55 -39.65 4.26 3.02
CA PRO A 55 -40.02 2.93 3.52
C PRO A 55 -40.93 2.08 2.62
N ARG A 56 -41.61 2.71 1.65
CA ARG A 56 -42.65 2.08 0.81
C ARG A 56 -42.19 1.71 -0.59
N GLU A 57 -40.99 2.12 -0.99
CA GLU A 57 -40.45 1.88 -2.33
C GLU A 57 -39.15 1.09 -2.23
N PRO A 58 -38.86 0.20 -3.21
CA PRO A 58 -37.55 -0.40 -3.31
C PRO A 58 -36.52 0.68 -3.64
N VAL A 59 -35.34 0.57 -3.04
CA VAL A 59 -34.23 1.50 -3.30
C VAL A 59 -33.36 0.92 -4.41
N LYS A 60 -33.07 1.75 -5.40
CA LYS A 60 -32.06 1.46 -6.43
C LYS A 60 -31.16 2.67 -6.58
N LEU A 61 -29.91 2.52 -6.18
CA LEU A 61 -28.89 3.56 -6.29
C LEU A 61 -27.85 3.13 -7.33
N GLN A 62 -27.64 3.96 -8.33
CA GLN A 62 -26.62 3.77 -9.36
C GLN A 62 -25.55 4.83 -9.20
N MET A 63 -24.29 4.42 -9.20
CA MET A 63 -23.14 5.32 -9.15
C MET A 63 -22.12 4.94 -10.21
N PHE A 64 -21.51 5.93 -10.85
CA PHE A 64 -20.36 5.69 -11.70
C PHE A 64 -19.12 5.36 -10.87
N VAL A 65 -18.28 4.44 -11.35
CA VAL A 65 -16.99 4.06 -10.74
C VAL A 65 -15.90 4.11 -11.81
N PRO A 66 -14.63 4.36 -11.43
CA PRO A 66 -13.58 4.64 -12.39
C PRO A 66 -13.31 3.48 -13.34
N PRO A 67 -12.96 3.79 -14.60
CA PRO A 67 -12.47 2.78 -15.54
C PRO A 67 -11.06 2.33 -15.10
N LEU A 68 -10.93 1.09 -14.65
CA LEU A 68 -9.72 0.49 -14.09
C LEU A 68 -8.58 0.25 -15.12
N ALA A 69 -8.65 0.85 -16.30
CA ALA A 69 -7.80 0.55 -17.46
C ALA A 69 -6.91 1.73 -17.89
N GLN A 70 -6.59 2.65 -16.98
CA GLN A 70 -5.76 3.84 -17.25
C GLN A 70 -4.40 3.76 -16.53
N ASP A 71 -3.78 4.93 -16.26
CA ASP A 71 -2.49 5.11 -15.57
C ASP A 71 -2.40 4.46 -14.16
N TYR A 72 -3.52 3.97 -13.62
CA TYR A 72 -3.62 3.37 -12.30
C TYR A 72 -4.21 1.97 -12.37
N VAL A 73 -3.60 1.05 -11.64
CA VAL A 73 -4.11 -0.32 -11.45
C VAL A 73 -4.85 -0.40 -10.12
N SER A 74 -6.04 -0.99 -10.14
CA SER A 74 -6.77 -1.31 -8.90
C SER A 74 -6.23 -2.57 -8.25
N LEU A 75 -5.81 -2.44 -7.00
CA LEU A 75 -5.36 -3.57 -6.18
C LEU A 75 -6.50 -4.23 -5.44
N ASN A 76 -7.49 -3.43 -5.04
CA ASN A 76 -8.65 -3.91 -4.32
C ASN A 76 -9.83 -2.98 -4.56
N GLU A 77 -11.00 -3.58 -4.78
CA GLU A 77 -12.26 -2.87 -4.95
C GLU A 77 -13.29 -3.51 -4.01
N SER A 78 -13.85 -2.71 -3.10
CA SER A 78 -14.81 -3.22 -2.11
C SER A 78 -16.05 -2.34 -2.03
N PHE A 79 -17.19 -3.01 -1.91
CA PHE A 79 -18.51 -2.40 -1.83
C PHE A 79 -19.11 -2.75 -0.47
N ILE A 80 -19.18 -1.77 0.44
CA ILE A 80 -19.64 -1.96 1.81
C ILE A 80 -21.04 -1.37 1.92
N SER A 81 -22.01 -2.25 2.12
CA SER A 81 -23.43 -1.88 2.21
C SER A 81 -24.19 -2.86 3.09
N ASN A 82 -25.10 -2.36 3.92
CA ASN A 82 -25.89 -3.20 4.82
C ASN A 82 -27.21 -3.64 4.15
N ASN A 83 -27.36 -4.92 3.83
CA ASN A 83 -28.56 -5.50 3.19
C ASN A 83 -28.89 -4.96 1.78
N TYR A 84 -27.90 -4.54 1.01
CA TYR A 84 -28.05 -4.23 -0.42
C TYR A 84 -27.41 -5.32 -1.28
N GLY A 85 -28.07 -5.69 -2.37
CA GLY A 85 -27.43 -6.42 -3.47
C GLY A 85 -26.59 -5.46 -4.31
N VAL A 86 -25.39 -5.90 -4.72
CA VAL A 86 -24.45 -5.11 -5.52
C VAL A 86 -24.31 -5.77 -6.89
N SER A 87 -24.40 -4.97 -7.95
CA SER A 87 -24.11 -5.42 -9.32
C SER A 87 -23.31 -4.35 -10.05
N ILE A 88 -22.37 -4.76 -10.89
CA ILE A 88 -21.52 -3.86 -11.69
C ILE A 88 -21.85 -4.11 -13.15
N ASN A 89 -22.21 -3.05 -13.86
CA ASN A 89 -22.48 -3.09 -15.30
C ASN A 89 -21.54 -2.14 -16.03
N ARG A 90 -21.25 -2.45 -17.29
CA ARG A 90 -20.53 -1.56 -18.20
C ARG A 90 -21.51 -1.01 -19.23
N ALA A 91 -21.55 0.30 -19.38
CA ALA A 91 -22.38 1.00 -20.36
C ALA A 91 -21.60 2.22 -20.88
N ASP A 92 -21.56 2.39 -22.20
CA ASP A 92 -20.95 3.56 -22.86
C ASP A 92 -19.51 3.86 -22.42
N GLY A 93 -18.69 2.81 -22.26
CA GLY A 93 -17.30 2.93 -21.80
C GLY A 93 -17.14 3.19 -20.29
N ASN A 94 -18.23 3.44 -19.56
CA ASN A 94 -18.24 3.65 -18.13
C ASN A 94 -18.59 2.36 -17.35
N ARG A 95 -18.09 2.25 -16.12
CA ARG A 95 -18.55 1.26 -15.14
C ARG A 95 -19.58 1.92 -14.22
N LYS A 96 -20.75 1.28 -14.05
CA LYS A 96 -21.79 1.72 -13.13
C LYS A 96 -22.04 0.61 -12.10
N VAL A 97 -21.90 0.92 -10.83
CA VAL A 97 -22.34 0.05 -9.74
C VAL A 97 -23.79 0.36 -9.40
N THR A 98 -24.60 -0.68 -9.21
CA THR A 98 -25.99 -0.58 -8.80
C THR A 98 -26.17 -1.30 -7.46
N TRP A 99 -26.56 -0.55 -6.43
CA TRP A 99 -27.03 -1.08 -5.16
C TRP A 99 -28.55 -1.15 -5.16
N SER A 100 -29.09 -2.32 -4.81
CA SER A 100 -30.54 -2.52 -4.76
C SER A 100 -30.97 -3.16 -3.45
N ALA A 101 -32.02 -2.62 -2.83
CA ALA A 101 -32.64 -3.20 -1.63
C ALA A 101 -34.17 -3.13 -1.74
N ARG A 102 -34.85 -4.23 -1.36
CA ARG A 102 -36.32 -4.30 -1.44
C ARG A 102 -37.02 -3.48 -0.37
N ARG A 103 -36.40 -3.36 0.81
CA ARG A 103 -36.89 -2.59 1.94
C ARG A 103 -35.71 -1.89 2.59
N ALA A 104 -35.72 -0.57 2.58
CA ALA A 104 -34.80 0.26 3.33
C ALA A 104 -35.59 1.45 3.88
N SER A 105 -35.20 1.96 5.05
CA SER A 105 -35.87 3.09 5.67
C SER A 105 -34.86 3.94 6.43
N GLY A 106 -35.18 5.22 6.57
CA GLY A 106 -34.31 6.15 7.29
C GLY A 106 -33.07 6.55 6.50
N LYS A 107 -32.06 7.04 7.22
CA LYS A 107 -30.77 7.44 6.65
C LYS A 107 -29.97 6.20 6.28
N GLN A 108 -29.54 6.13 5.03
CA GLN A 108 -28.75 5.03 4.47
C GLN A 108 -27.37 5.54 4.10
N THR A 109 -26.37 4.69 4.26
CA THR A 109 -24.98 4.99 3.90
C THR A 109 -24.36 3.80 3.21
N LEU A 110 -23.78 4.04 2.04
CA LEU A 110 -23.06 3.07 1.23
C LEU A 110 -21.63 3.56 1.07
N TYR A 111 -20.67 2.64 1.08
CA TYR A 111 -19.27 2.96 0.82
C TYR A 111 -18.76 2.15 -0.37
N TYR A 112 -18.03 2.83 -1.22
CA TYR A 112 -17.19 2.25 -2.24
C TYR A 112 -15.74 2.58 -1.90
N ARG A 113 -14.91 1.56 -1.72
CA ARG A 113 -13.48 1.75 -1.47
C ARG A 113 -12.67 1.16 -2.61
N LEU A 114 -11.74 1.95 -3.10
CA LEU A 114 -10.85 1.59 -4.17
C LEU A 114 -9.41 1.87 -3.75
N VAL A 115 -8.54 0.87 -3.88
CA VAL A 115 -7.11 1.03 -3.64
C VAL A 115 -6.40 1.02 -4.98
N LEU A 116 -5.71 2.13 -5.29
CA LEU A 116 -5.02 2.34 -6.55
C LEU A 116 -3.52 2.46 -6.35
N THR A 117 -2.76 1.96 -7.32
CA THR A 117 -1.32 2.24 -7.47
C THR A 117 -1.00 2.61 -8.91
N LYS A 118 -0.01 3.47 -9.09
CA LYS A 118 0.53 3.84 -10.41
C LYS A 118 1.56 2.82 -10.91
N ARG A 119 2.18 2.05 -10.00
CA ARG A 119 3.18 1.02 -10.32
C ARG A 119 2.48 -0.15 -11.01
N TYR A 120 3.13 -0.77 -12.00
CA TYR A 120 2.58 -1.86 -12.81
C TYR A 120 1.41 -1.49 -13.74
N SER A 121 1.15 -0.19 -14.00
CA SER A 121 0.34 0.20 -15.15
C SER A 121 0.97 -0.42 -16.40
N GLY A 122 0.29 -1.40 -16.98
CA GLY A 122 0.76 -2.12 -18.17
C GLY A 122 0.80 -1.20 -19.39
N GLU A 123 1.17 -1.79 -20.54
CA GLU A 123 1.20 -1.07 -21.81
C GLU A 123 -0.18 -0.45 -22.10
N GLN A 124 -0.22 0.87 -22.26
CA GLN A 124 -1.45 1.63 -22.48
C GLN A 124 -2.13 1.10 -23.75
N THR A 125 -3.36 0.60 -23.61
CA THR A 125 -4.13 0.18 -24.78
C THR A 125 -4.34 1.41 -25.66
N LYS A 126 -4.00 1.32 -26.96
CA LYS A 126 -4.19 2.43 -27.91
C LYS A 126 -5.60 3.00 -27.78
N ALA A 127 -5.67 4.27 -27.42
CA ALA A 127 -6.91 5.00 -27.27
C ALA A 127 -7.71 4.95 -28.57
N LYS A 128 -8.98 4.57 -28.48
CA LYS A 128 -9.96 4.71 -29.57
C LYS A 128 -10.98 5.74 -29.12
N GLY A 129 -11.18 6.77 -29.94
CA GLY A 129 -12.18 7.80 -29.71
C GLY A 129 -12.90 8.18 -31.01
N PRO A 130 -14.08 8.82 -30.91
CA PRO A 130 -14.73 9.39 -32.07
C PRO A 130 -13.82 10.49 -32.65
N ILE A 131 -13.66 10.50 -33.97
CA ILE A 131 -12.92 11.54 -34.70
C ILE A 131 -13.84 12.60 -35.30
N PHE A 132 -15.16 12.37 -35.22
CA PHE A 132 -16.18 13.23 -35.80
C PHE A 132 -17.39 13.27 -34.87
N ARG A 133 -18.03 14.44 -34.80
CA ARG A 133 -19.28 14.64 -34.06
C ARG A 133 -20.28 15.40 -34.91
N ASP A 134 -21.54 14.95 -34.88
CA ASP A 134 -22.63 15.65 -35.52
C ASP A 134 -22.88 17.00 -34.85
N SER A 135 -23.17 18.01 -35.68
CA SER A 135 -23.48 19.34 -35.20
C SER A 135 -24.80 19.37 -34.45
N ILE A 136 -24.83 20.01 -33.29
CA ILE A 136 -26.07 20.26 -32.56
C ILE A 136 -26.86 21.32 -33.34
N PRO A 137 -28.13 21.08 -33.71
CA PRO A 137 -28.92 22.05 -34.46
C PRO A 137 -29.22 23.27 -33.58
N VAL A 138 -28.89 24.45 -34.08
CA VAL A 138 -29.20 25.75 -33.47
C VAL A 138 -29.87 26.65 -34.50
N GLU A 139 -30.88 27.40 -34.07
CA GLU A 139 -31.69 28.28 -34.92
C GLU A 139 -31.70 29.72 -34.38
N GLY A 140 -32.01 30.67 -35.27
CA GLY A 140 -32.20 32.08 -34.89
C GLY A 140 -30.93 32.77 -34.39
N ALA A 141 -31.06 33.52 -33.29
CA ALA A 141 -30.00 34.38 -32.77
C ALA A 141 -28.78 33.58 -32.23
N GLU A 142 -29.01 32.40 -31.67
CA GLU A 142 -27.94 31.53 -31.15
C GLU A 142 -27.00 31.06 -32.27
N LYS A 143 -27.56 30.73 -33.44
CA LYS A 143 -26.76 30.35 -34.61
C LYS A 143 -25.85 31.49 -35.07
N ILE A 144 -26.39 32.71 -35.14
CA ILE A 144 -25.62 33.90 -35.56
C ILE A 144 -24.50 34.18 -34.56
N ALA A 145 -24.78 34.11 -33.26
CA ALA A 145 -23.78 34.28 -32.22
C ALA A 145 -22.69 33.19 -32.26
N ALA A 146 -23.07 31.93 -32.48
CA ALA A 146 -22.13 30.83 -32.60
C ALA A 146 -21.22 30.99 -33.84
N GLU A 147 -21.77 31.31 -35.00
CA GLU A 147 -21.00 31.56 -36.23
C GLU A 147 -20.06 32.76 -36.09
N ALA A 148 -20.51 33.84 -35.44
CA ALA A 148 -19.69 35.02 -35.16
C ALA A 148 -18.50 34.71 -34.25
N LEU A 149 -18.67 33.82 -33.26
CA LEU A 149 -17.58 33.37 -32.39
C LEU A 149 -16.63 32.40 -33.11
N LEU A 150 -17.14 31.55 -34.00
CA LEU A 150 -16.33 30.55 -34.71
C LEU A 150 -15.39 31.14 -35.75
N ALA A 151 -15.80 32.18 -36.47
CA ALA A 151 -14.97 32.81 -37.50
C ALA A 151 -13.57 33.22 -36.99
N PRO A 152 -13.45 33.96 -35.88
CA PRO A 152 -12.14 34.35 -35.35
C PRO A 152 -11.44 33.22 -34.58
N ILE A 153 -12.15 32.23 -34.02
CA ILE A 153 -11.52 31.00 -33.47
C ILE A 153 -10.76 30.26 -34.59
N ARG A 154 -11.40 30.07 -35.75
CA ARG A 154 -10.78 29.43 -36.93
C ARG A 154 -9.58 30.20 -37.47
N GLN A 155 -9.57 31.53 -37.37
CA GLN A 155 -8.44 32.36 -37.82
C GLN A 155 -7.23 32.27 -36.89
N HIS A 156 -7.45 32.02 -35.59
CA HIS A 156 -6.39 31.98 -34.57
C HIS A 156 -5.99 30.56 -34.13
N SER A 157 -6.44 29.53 -34.85
CA SER A 157 -6.12 28.12 -34.57
C SER A 157 -5.59 27.42 -35.81
N ALA A 158 -4.69 26.47 -35.61
CA ALA A 158 -4.04 25.71 -36.69
C ALA A 158 -4.37 24.21 -36.64
N ASP A 159 -4.77 23.71 -35.48
CA ASP A 159 -5.07 22.30 -35.20
C ASP A 159 -6.23 22.18 -34.19
N VAL A 160 -6.66 20.95 -33.91
CA VAL A 160 -7.76 20.66 -32.97
C VAL A 160 -7.44 21.17 -31.56
N GLU A 161 -6.18 21.08 -31.15
CA GLU A 161 -5.70 21.47 -29.82
C GLU A 161 -5.85 22.98 -29.60
N THR A 162 -5.27 23.78 -30.50
CA THR A 162 -5.37 25.24 -30.48
C THR A 162 -6.81 25.71 -30.70
N PHE A 163 -7.59 24.99 -31.52
CA PHE A 163 -9.01 25.29 -31.74
C PHE A 163 -9.83 25.17 -30.45
N ILE A 164 -9.63 24.09 -29.69
CA ILE A 164 -10.34 23.86 -28.42
C ILE A 164 -9.90 24.89 -27.38
N SER A 165 -8.60 25.12 -27.20
CA SER A 165 -8.10 26.10 -26.23
C SER A 165 -8.58 27.53 -26.55
N GLU A 166 -8.61 27.93 -27.82
CA GLU A 166 -9.12 29.24 -28.24
C GLU A 166 -10.64 29.35 -28.03
N THR A 167 -11.39 28.27 -28.31
CA THR A 167 -12.83 28.21 -28.02
C THR A 167 -13.09 28.42 -26.52
N ILE A 168 -12.36 27.72 -25.65
CA ILE A 168 -12.51 27.84 -24.19
C ILE A 168 -12.18 29.26 -23.73
N LYS A 169 -11.08 29.86 -24.21
CA LYS A 169 -10.70 31.24 -23.87
C LYS A 169 -11.78 32.25 -24.25
N ARG A 170 -12.40 32.10 -25.42
CA ARG A 170 -13.48 32.99 -25.85
C ARG A 170 -14.76 32.82 -25.07
N VAL A 171 -15.19 31.59 -24.80
CA VAL A 171 -16.38 31.34 -23.96
C VAL A 171 -16.18 31.85 -22.53
N ASN A 172 -14.94 31.87 -22.03
CA ASN A 172 -14.63 32.47 -20.73
C ASN A 172 -14.59 34.01 -20.74
N ASN A 173 -14.55 34.65 -21.91
CA ASN A 173 -14.64 36.10 -22.03
C ASN A 173 -16.10 36.57 -21.94
N VAL A 174 -16.60 36.68 -20.71
CA VAL A 174 -17.97 37.13 -20.40
C VAL A 174 -18.31 38.56 -20.83
N ASN A 175 -17.35 39.32 -21.37
CA ASN A 175 -17.59 40.66 -21.89
C ASN A 175 -18.13 40.64 -23.33
N ASP A 176 -17.97 39.54 -24.07
CA ASP A 176 -18.48 39.40 -25.44
C ASP A 176 -20.00 39.19 -25.43
N ASP A 177 -20.74 40.00 -26.17
CA ASP A 177 -22.21 39.95 -26.20
C ASP A 177 -22.73 38.65 -26.83
N ASN A 178 -21.99 38.04 -27.77
CA ASN A 178 -22.35 36.74 -28.35
C ASN A 178 -22.22 35.64 -27.29
N VAL A 179 -21.19 35.72 -26.45
CA VAL A 179 -20.97 34.76 -25.35
C VAL A 179 -22.06 34.91 -24.29
N LYS A 180 -22.43 36.14 -23.92
CA LYS A 180 -23.55 36.37 -22.98
C LYS A 180 -24.87 35.81 -23.48
N LEU A 181 -25.15 35.97 -24.78
CA LEU A 181 -26.35 35.41 -25.40
C LEU A 181 -26.38 33.88 -25.26
N LEU A 182 -25.27 33.20 -25.61
CA LEU A 182 -25.18 31.74 -25.55
C LEU A 182 -25.16 31.20 -24.11
N LEU A 183 -24.60 31.95 -23.16
CA LEU A 183 -24.60 31.57 -21.74
C LEU A 183 -25.98 31.80 -21.09
N GLY A 184 -26.85 32.63 -21.67
CA GLY A 184 -28.18 32.92 -21.09
C GLY A 184 -28.13 33.52 -19.68
N GLY A 185 -27.01 34.15 -19.31
CA GLY A 185 -26.77 34.70 -17.97
C GLY A 185 -26.22 33.73 -16.93
N ASP A 186 -26.03 32.44 -17.25
CA ASP A 186 -25.40 31.46 -16.36
C ASP A 186 -23.93 31.23 -16.75
N ALA A 187 -23.00 31.77 -15.95
CA ALA A 187 -21.57 31.60 -16.15
C ALA A 187 -20.97 30.39 -15.39
N SER A 188 -21.80 29.43 -14.95
CA SER A 188 -21.35 28.21 -14.30
C SER A 188 -20.47 27.35 -15.21
N THR A 189 -19.51 26.64 -14.64
CA THR A 189 -18.60 25.73 -15.37
C THR A 189 -19.34 24.69 -16.21
N PRO A 190 -20.43 24.06 -15.74
CA PRO A 190 -21.23 23.15 -16.56
C PRO A 190 -21.90 23.82 -17.77
N ASN A 191 -22.42 25.04 -17.61
CA ASN A 191 -23.05 25.77 -18.71
C ASN A 191 -22.02 26.27 -19.73
N LYS A 192 -20.85 26.73 -19.27
CA LYS A 192 -19.70 27.01 -20.14
C LYS A 192 -19.29 25.79 -20.95
N ALA A 193 -19.18 24.63 -20.32
CA ALA A 193 -18.88 23.37 -21.01
C ALA A 193 -19.93 23.03 -22.09
N LYS A 194 -21.22 23.31 -21.84
CA LYS A 194 -22.30 23.16 -22.82
C LYS A 194 -22.15 24.11 -24.02
N VAL A 195 -21.80 25.37 -23.79
CA VAL A 195 -21.56 26.35 -24.88
C VAL A 195 -20.30 25.98 -25.67
N ILE A 196 -19.23 25.55 -25.00
CA ILE A 196 -18.01 25.05 -25.66
C ILE A 196 -18.36 23.86 -26.54
N GLU A 197 -19.08 22.87 -26.01
CA GLU A 197 -19.54 21.70 -26.76
C GLU A 197 -20.37 22.07 -27.98
N LEU A 198 -21.28 23.05 -27.85
CA LEU A 198 -22.05 23.59 -28.98
C LEU A 198 -21.14 24.12 -30.08
N LEU A 199 -20.19 25.01 -29.75
CA LEU A 199 -19.25 25.59 -30.73
C LEU A 199 -18.38 24.53 -31.38
N LEU A 200 -17.85 23.58 -30.60
CA LEU A 200 -17.04 22.47 -31.10
C LEU A 200 -17.86 21.54 -32.01
N SER A 201 -19.13 21.29 -31.69
CA SER A 201 -20.01 20.46 -32.53
C SER A 201 -20.26 21.05 -33.92
N ILE A 202 -20.36 22.39 -34.03
CA ILE A 202 -20.51 23.08 -35.32
C ILE A 202 -19.23 22.97 -36.16
N ALA A 203 -18.07 22.87 -35.49
CA ALA A 203 -16.79 22.61 -36.14
C ALA A 203 -16.51 21.11 -36.36
N HIS A 204 -17.48 20.22 -36.04
CA HIS A 204 -17.34 18.76 -36.08
C HIS A 204 -16.22 18.18 -35.22
N VAL A 205 -15.78 18.94 -34.22
CA VAL A 205 -14.75 18.50 -33.27
C VAL A 205 -15.41 17.65 -32.18
N PRO A 206 -15.01 16.38 -32.02
CA PRO A 206 -15.54 15.54 -30.96
C PRO A 206 -15.06 16.05 -29.60
N MET A 207 -15.98 16.11 -28.65
CA MET A 207 -15.68 16.53 -27.29
C MET A 207 -16.56 15.73 -26.34
N GLU A 208 -15.98 15.31 -25.23
CA GLU A 208 -16.66 14.60 -24.15
C GLU A 208 -16.38 15.30 -22.83
N ARG A 209 -17.40 15.35 -21.97
CA ARG A 209 -17.24 15.79 -20.59
C ARG A 209 -16.63 14.66 -19.77
N VAL A 210 -15.69 15.00 -18.91
CA VAL A 210 -14.99 14.07 -18.04
C VAL A 210 -15.02 14.63 -16.65
N HIS A 211 -15.25 13.78 -15.67
CA HIS A 211 -15.21 14.19 -14.28
C HIS A 211 -14.02 13.55 -13.60
N THR A 212 -13.21 14.36 -12.93
CA THR A 212 -11.95 13.94 -12.33
C THR A 212 -11.95 14.20 -10.83
N ILE A 213 -11.14 13.44 -10.10
CA ILE A 213 -10.94 13.59 -8.66
C ILE A 213 -9.48 13.93 -8.42
N ARG A 214 -9.23 14.83 -7.45
CA ARG A 214 -7.87 15.13 -7.00
C ARG A 214 -7.33 14.01 -6.14
N LEU A 215 -6.14 13.54 -6.42
CA LEU A 215 -5.33 12.71 -5.56
C LEU A 215 -4.68 13.59 -4.48
N ALA A 216 -5.49 14.05 -3.53
CA ALA A 216 -5.07 14.86 -2.38
C ALA A 216 -5.62 14.24 -1.10
N ALA A 217 -4.73 13.94 -0.15
CA ALA A 217 -5.09 13.30 1.10
C ALA A 217 -5.86 14.24 2.03
N ASP A 218 -6.70 13.66 2.90
CA ASP A 218 -7.38 14.32 4.03
C ASP A 218 -8.32 15.48 3.67
N ILE A 219 -8.73 15.59 2.40
CA ILE A 219 -9.67 16.61 1.94
C ILE A 219 -10.91 15.92 1.40
N GLN A 220 -12.07 16.30 1.94
CA GLN A 220 -13.35 15.95 1.36
C GLN A 220 -13.56 16.79 0.09
N GLN A 221 -13.78 16.12 -1.02
CA GLN A 221 -13.87 16.77 -2.33
C GLN A 221 -15.02 16.23 -3.18
N ASN A 222 -15.38 17.02 -4.18
CA ASN A 222 -16.33 16.66 -5.22
C ASN A 222 -15.58 16.54 -6.55
N PRO A 223 -16.07 15.72 -7.49
CA PRO A 223 -15.45 15.62 -8.80
C PRO A 223 -15.47 16.95 -9.56
N GLU A 224 -14.37 17.27 -10.22
CA GLU A 224 -14.20 18.45 -11.06
C GLU A 224 -14.54 18.11 -12.52
N LEU A 225 -15.21 19.04 -13.21
CA LEU A 225 -15.53 18.91 -14.62
C LEU A 225 -14.33 19.30 -15.49
N TRP A 226 -13.97 18.41 -16.40
CA TRP A 226 -12.94 18.57 -17.42
C TRP A 226 -13.54 18.24 -18.80
N LEU A 227 -12.86 18.69 -19.84
CA LEU A 227 -13.24 18.39 -21.23
C LEU A 227 -12.16 17.51 -21.82
N ARG A 228 -12.52 16.50 -22.62
CA ARG A 228 -11.56 15.75 -23.43
C ARG A 228 -11.96 15.69 -24.89
N SER A 229 -10.97 15.60 -25.77
CA SER A 229 -11.16 15.39 -27.20
C SER A 229 -10.14 14.40 -27.72
N PHE A 230 -10.47 13.70 -28.79
CA PHE A 230 -9.59 12.73 -29.43
C PHE A 230 -9.05 13.31 -30.74
N ASN A 231 -7.72 13.48 -30.84
CA ASN A 231 -7.07 14.06 -32.02
C ASN A 231 -6.74 13.02 -33.12
N GLY A 232 -7.11 11.75 -32.92
CA GLY A 232 -6.78 10.64 -33.81
C GLY A 232 -5.62 9.78 -33.31
N GLU A 233 -4.77 10.30 -32.43
CA GLU A 233 -3.65 9.57 -31.82
C GLU A 233 -3.86 9.37 -30.32
N ASN A 234 -4.14 10.45 -29.59
CA ASN A 234 -4.23 10.48 -28.13
C ASN A 234 -5.47 11.24 -27.63
N TRP A 235 -5.89 10.94 -26.40
CA TRP A 235 -6.88 11.77 -25.70
C TRP A 235 -6.21 13.02 -25.14
N LEU A 236 -6.79 14.16 -25.48
CA LEU A 236 -6.38 15.47 -25.01
C LEU A 236 -7.37 15.94 -23.96
N TYR A 237 -6.86 16.49 -22.86
CA TYR A 237 -7.67 17.00 -21.76
C TYR A 237 -7.53 18.51 -21.66
N PHE A 238 -8.62 19.20 -21.34
CA PHE A 238 -8.67 20.65 -21.24
C PHE A 238 -9.45 21.07 -20.00
N ASN A 239 -8.91 22.06 -19.29
CA ASN A 239 -9.62 22.71 -18.20
C ASN A 239 -10.66 23.69 -18.79
N PRO A 240 -11.96 23.57 -18.48
CA PRO A 240 -13.02 24.43 -19.02
C PRO A 240 -12.91 25.90 -18.59
N GLU A 241 -12.17 26.22 -17.53
CA GLU A 241 -12.02 27.58 -17.02
C GLU A 241 -10.77 28.29 -17.54
N SER A 242 -9.62 27.59 -17.56
CA SER A 242 -8.35 28.18 -18.03
C SER A 242 -8.08 27.94 -19.51
N GLY A 243 -8.63 26.88 -20.10
CA GLY A 243 -8.29 26.42 -21.45
C GLY A 243 -6.89 25.80 -21.55
N GLU A 244 -6.24 25.54 -20.42
CA GLU A 244 -4.96 24.83 -20.36
C GLU A 244 -5.13 23.38 -20.80
N GLN A 245 -4.18 22.92 -21.61
CA GLN A 245 -4.11 21.56 -22.13
C GLN A 245 -3.31 20.66 -21.18
N GLY A 246 -3.77 19.43 -21.06
CA GLY A 246 -3.15 18.39 -20.24
C GLY A 246 -3.88 18.19 -18.92
N LEU A 247 -4.04 16.92 -18.53
CA LEU A 247 -4.56 16.57 -17.23
C LEU A 247 -3.40 16.59 -16.22
N PRO A 248 -3.49 17.34 -15.10
CA PRO A 248 -2.46 17.31 -14.07
C PRO A 248 -2.24 15.90 -13.51
N VAL A 249 -1.01 15.60 -13.09
CA VAL A 249 -0.61 14.25 -12.63
C VAL A 249 -1.36 13.82 -11.36
N ASP A 250 -1.86 14.79 -10.58
CA ASP A 250 -2.65 14.58 -9.35
C ASP A 250 -4.14 14.38 -9.63
N ARG A 251 -4.56 14.08 -10.87
CA ARG A 251 -5.97 13.89 -11.23
C ARG A 251 -6.24 12.49 -11.75
N LEU A 252 -7.33 11.91 -11.26
CA LEU A 252 -7.86 10.63 -11.71
C LEU A 252 -9.19 10.83 -12.42
N VAL A 253 -9.35 10.27 -13.62
CA VAL A 253 -10.64 10.24 -14.33
C VAL A 253 -11.60 9.26 -13.65
N TRP A 254 -12.77 9.74 -13.23
CA TRP A 254 -13.78 8.92 -12.55
C TRP A 254 -14.91 8.45 -13.47
N TRP A 255 -15.49 9.34 -14.27
CA TRP A 255 -16.48 8.95 -15.29
C TRP A 255 -16.55 9.96 -16.41
N THR A 256 -17.18 9.55 -17.50
CA THR A 256 -17.27 10.33 -18.74
C THR A 256 -18.72 10.47 -19.16
N GLY A 257 -19.09 11.63 -19.70
CA GLY A 257 -20.46 11.96 -20.12
C GLY A 257 -21.15 12.99 -19.22
N ASP A 258 -22.43 13.23 -19.54
CA ASP A 258 -23.25 14.30 -18.96
C ASP A 258 -24.12 13.85 -17.79
N ASP A 259 -24.20 12.54 -17.55
CA ASP A 259 -24.97 11.98 -16.46
C ASP A 259 -24.39 12.40 -15.10
N SER A 260 -25.27 12.67 -14.15
CA SER A 260 -24.91 12.87 -12.74
C SER A 260 -24.20 11.65 -12.17
N LEU A 261 -23.22 11.88 -11.28
CA LEU A 261 -22.44 10.81 -10.62
C LEU A 261 -23.32 9.71 -9.99
N VAL A 262 -24.45 10.10 -9.39
CA VAL A 262 -25.41 9.20 -8.75
C VAL A 262 -26.82 9.45 -9.23
N THR A 263 -27.53 8.35 -9.47
CA THR A 263 -28.97 8.30 -9.70
C THR A 263 -29.61 7.46 -8.60
N LEU A 264 -30.64 8.01 -7.95
CA LEU A 264 -31.35 7.35 -6.86
C LEU A 264 -32.85 7.22 -7.18
N GLU A 265 -33.35 6.00 -7.12
CA GLU A 265 -34.77 5.66 -7.13
C GLU A 265 -35.18 5.15 -5.73
N GLY A 266 -36.38 5.50 -5.26
CA GLY A 266 -36.90 5.06 -3.95
C GLY A 266 -36.33 5.82 -2.74
N GLY A 267 -35.74 6.99 -2.94
CA GLY A 267 -35.19 7.83 -1.88
C GLY A 267 -35.01 9.29 -2.28
N LYS A 268 -34.47 10.10 -1.37
CA LYS A 268 -34.23 11.55 -1.55
C LYS A 268 -32.86 11.95 -1.05
N GLN A 269 -32.37 13.09 -1.55
CA GLN A 269 -31.13 13.76 -1.10
C GLN A 269 -29.90 12.83 -1.14
N ALA A 270 -29.63 12.24 -2.31
CA ALA A 270 -28.37 11.52 -2.50
C ALA A 270 -27.21 12.52 -2.54
N GLN A 271 -26.25 12.34 -1.64
CA GLN A 271 -25.01 13.10 -1.63
C GLN A 271 -23.84 12.13 -1.63
N VAL A 272 -22.86 12.38 -2.50
CA VAL A 272 -21.60 11.66 -2.54
C VAL A 272 -20.50 12.55 -2.00
N SER A 273 -19.62 11.95 -1.22
CA SER A 273 -18.42 12.60 -0.71
C SER A 273 -17.23 11.69 -0.95
N PHE A 274 -16.16 12.25 -1.49
CA PHE A 274 -14.90 11.53 -1.69
C PHE A 274 -13.91 11.94 -0.62
N SER A 275 -13.31 10.96 0.03
CA SER A 275 -12.17 11.12 0.93
C SER A 275 -11.04 10.24 0.44
N LEU A 276 -9.87 10.82 0.27
CA LEU A 276 -8.68 10.10 -0.15
C LEU A 276 -7.67 10.09 0.97
N ASN A 277 -6.97 8.98 1.11
CA ASN A 277 -5.84 8.86 2.02
C ASN A 277 -4.67 8.23 1.28
N ASN A 278 -3.47 8.72 1.56
CA ASN A 278 -2.25 8.09 1.09
C ASN A 278 -1.75 7.13 2.18
N SER A 279 -1.60 5.85 1.85
CA SER A 279 -0.97 4.89 2.73
C SER A 279 0.26 4.31 2.08
N GLU A 280 1.36 4.28 2.80
CA GLU A 280 2.57 3.63 2.33
C GLU A 280 2.48 2.12 2.54
N MET A 281 2.67 1.32 1.48
CA MET A 281 2.79 -0.13 1.59
C MET A 281 4.02 -0.61 0.85
N ASN A 282 4.71 -1.60 1.42
CA ASN A 282 5.89 -2.19 0.84
C ASN A 282 5.62 -2.71 -0.59
N ALA A 283 6.44 -2.30 -1.56
CA ALA A 283 6.30 -2.61 -2.99
C ALA A 283 6.15 -4.10 -3.29
N ILE A 284 6.77 -4.98 -2.48
CA ILE A 284 6.68 -6.45 -2.60
C ILE A 284 5.25 -6.93 -2.29
N ARG A 285 4.58 -6.29 -1.33
CA ARG A 285 3.19 -6.61 -0.98
C ARG A 285 2.21 -6.08 -2.01
N LEU A 286 2.54 -4.98 -2.67
CA LEU A 286 1.78 -4.44 -3.80
C LEU A 286 1.82 -5.36 -5.00
N ALA A 287 3.02 -5.82 -5.40
CA ALA A 287 3.21 -6.75 -6.51
C ALA A 287 2.29 -7.98 -6.43
N LYS A 288 2.09 -8.52 -5.22
CA LYS A 288 1.19 -9.67 -4.98
C LYS A 288 -0.30 -9.38 -5.13
N LEU A 289 -0.74 -8.15 -4.86
CA LEU A 289 -2.16 -7.78 -4.89
C LEU A 289 -2.59 -7.32 -6.29
N THR A 290 -1.64 -6.90 -7.13
CA THR A 290 -1.90 -6.44 -8.50
C THR A 290 -2.16 -7.58 -9.48
N ASP A 291 -1.84 -8.83 -9.13
CA ASP A 291 -1.42 -9.77 -10.18
C ASP A 291 -2.55 -10.62 -10.78
N GLU A 292 -3.01 -10.18 -11.96
CA GLU A 292 -3.73 -10.98 -12.94
C GLU A 292 -2.86 -11.32 -14.18
N ASN A 293 -1.62 -10.80 -14.31
CA ASN A 293 -0.87 -10.85 -15.59
C ASN A 293 0.68 -10.92 -15.53
N THR A 294 1.32 -11.01 -14.36
CA THR A 294 2.77 -11.26 -14.27
C THR A 294 3.00 -12.72 -13.93
N ASP A 295 3.93 -13.39 -14.63
CA ASP A 295 4.32 -14.78 -14.40
C ASP A 295 4.92 -14.96 -12.99
N ALA A 296 4.02 -15.05 -12.00
CA ALA A 296 4.30 -15.11 -10.57
C ALA A 296 4.65 -16.52 -10.08
N ASP A 297 4.85 -17.48 -10.99
CA ASP A 297 5.17 -18.86 -10.64
C ASP A 297 6.39 -18.91 -9.69
N PHE A 298 7.33 -17.98 -9.80
CA PHE A 298 8.51 -17.92 -8.92
C PHE A 298 8.30 -17.17 -7.59
N LEU A 299 7.37 -16.20 -7.49
CA LEU A 299 7.12 -15.48 -6.23
C LEU A 299 6.41 -16.37 -5.20
N GLU A 300 5.60 -17.33 -5.67
CA GLU A 300 5.04 -18.38 -4.82
C GLU A 300 6.12 -19.26 -4.18
N TYR A 301 7.23 -19.50 -4.89
CA TYR A 301 8.38 -20.29 -4.38
C TYR A 301 9.38 -19.50 -3.53
N THR A 302 9.17 -18.20 -3.30
CA THR A 302 10.04 -17.40 -2.41
C THR A 302 9.51 -17.40 -0.97
N LEU A 303 10.38 -17.09 0.00
CA LEU A 303 9.98 -16.90 1.41
C LEU A 303 8.85 -15.87 1.57
N TYR A 304 8.74 -14.93 0.63
CA TYR A 304 7.68 -13.93 0.60
C TYR A 304 6.32 -14.54 0.24
N GLY A 305 6.25 -15.68 -0.46
CA GLY A 305 5.04 -16.45 -0.77
C GLY A 305 4.27 -16.93 0.47
N LEU A 306 4.97 -17.14 1.59
CA LEU A 306 4.41 -17.74 2.80
C LEU A 306 3.47 -16.78 3.57
N PRO A 307 2.55 -17.30 4.41
CA PRO A 307 1.76 -16.47 5.33
C PRO A 307 2.65 -15.60 6.21
N LEU A 308 2.21 -14.39 6.54
CA LEU A 308 2.99 -13.39 7.30
C LEU A 308 3.57 -13.93 8.62
N GLN A 309 2.82 -14.77 9.33
CA GLN A 309 3.26 -15.41 10.59
C GLN A 309 4.45 -16.36 10.35
N THR A 310 4.43 -17.08 9.23
CA THR A 310 5.49 -17.99 8.80
C THR A 310 6.71 -17.20 8.33
N GLN A 311 6.52 -16.11 7.58
CA GLN A 311 7.61 -15.22 7.15
C GLN A 311 8.38 -14.67 8.34
N GLN A 312 7.68 -14.14 9.35
CA GLN A 312 8.31 -13.66 10.57
C GLN A 312 9.15 -14.77 11.20
N THR A 313 8.64 -15.99 11.28
CA THR A 313 9.39 -17.13 11.83
C THR A 313 10.66 -17.44 11.03
N PHE A 314 10.61 -17.39 9.70
CA PHE A 314 11.78 -17.61 8.86
C PHE A 314 12.81 -16.48 8.95
N MET A 315 12.38 -15.22 8.99
CA MET A 315 13.27 -14.07 9.18
C MET A 315 14.06 -14.21 10.49
N ILE A 316 13.39 -14.70 11.53
CA ILE A 316 14.01 -15.02 12.82
C ILE A 316 15.04 -16.16 12.69
N MET A 317 14.73 -17.21 11.93
CA MET A 317 15.60 -18.36 11.73
C MET A 317 16.86 -17.98 10.93
N VAL A 318 16.71 -17.16 9.88
CA VAL A 318 17.82 -16.65 9.04
C VAL A 318 18.76 -15.74 9.85
N MET A 319 18.24 -15.03 10.85
CA MET A 319 19.06 -14.21 11.76
C MET A 319 20.05 -15.06 12.57
N ILE A 320 19.76 -16.35 12.84
CA ILE A 320 20.64 -17.20 13.66
C ILE A 320 21.99 -17.46 12.96
N PRO A 321 22.06 -17.99 11.72
CA PRO A 321 23.32 -18.12 10.99
C PRO A 321 24.09 -16.81 10.85
N ILE A 322 23.39 -15.69 10.61
CA ILE A 322 24.02 -14.37 10.49
C ILE A 322 24.65 -13.95 11.82
N GLY A 323 23.93 -14.12 12.94
CA GLY A 323 24.46 -13.84 14.27
C GLY A 323 25.70 -14.70 14.59
N VAL A 324 25.70 -15.97 14.19
CA VAL A 324 26.87 -16.85 14.36
C VAL A 324 28.05 -16.33 13.53
N LEU A 325 27.82 -15.90 12.28
CA LEU A 325 28.84 -15.32 11.43
C LEU A 325 29.45 -14.06 12.06
N VAL A 326 28.61 -13.17 12.58
CA VAL A 326 29.06 -11.94 13.26
C VAL A 326 29.92 -12.29 14.48
N ILE A 327 29.50 -13.24 15.32
CA ILE A 327 30.30 -13.67 16.48
C ILE A 327 31.61 -14.33 16.04
N LEU A 328 31.60 -15.12 14.98
CA LEU A 328 32.83 -15.71 14.44
C LEU A 328 33.81 -14.64 13.99
N ILE A 329 33.34 -13.57 13.34
CA ILE A 329 34.18 -12.43 12.94
C ILE A 329 34.70 -11.72 14.19
N LEU A 330 33.83 -11.36 15.14
CA LEU A 330 34.21 -10.67 16.38
C LEU A 330 35.22 -11.49 17.21
N ARG A 331 35.04 -12.81 17.26
CA ARG A 331 35.90 -13.73 18.00
C ARG A 331 37.24 -13.97 17.29
N ASN A 332 37.23 -14.24 15.98
CA ASN A 332 38.44 -14.64 15.26
C ASN A 332 39.26 -13.43 14.75
N LEU A 333 38.62 -12.35 14.31
CA LEU A 333 39.30 -11.14 13.83
C LEU A 333 39.44 -10.11 14.95
N GLY A 334 38.40 -9.91 15.76
CA GLY A 334 38.40 -8.92 16.85
C GLY A 334 39.06 -9.40 18.15
N GLY A 335 39.32 -10.70 18.30
CA GLY A 335 39.93 -11.28 19.50
C GLY A 335 39.02 -11.27 20.74
N LEU A 336 37.71 -11.05 20.58
CA LEU A 336 36.75 -11.07 21.68
C LEU A 336 36.56 -12.49 22.21
N GLN A 337 36.64 -12.65 23.53
CA GLN A 337 36.39 -13.91 24.20
C GLN A 337 34.90 -14.03 24.48
N THR A 338 34.23 -15.03 23.90
CA THR A 338 32.79 -15.29 24.07
C THR A 338 32.53 -16.69 24.64
N LEU A 339 31.33 -16.92 25.20
CA LEU A 339 30.86 -18.23 25.69
C LEU A 339 30.55 -19.21 24.55
N GLY A 340 31.49 -19.39 23.62
CA GLY A 340 31.29 -20.14 22.37
C GLY A 340 30.67 -19.28 21.26
N THR A 341 30.28 -19.94 20.17
CA THR A 341 29.75 -19.27 18.96
C THR A 341 28.24 -19.15 18.97
N PHE A 342 27.53 -20.16 19.49
CA PHE A 342 26.06 -20.21 19.47
C PHE A 342 25.41 -19.54 20.69
N THR A 343 26.02 -19.63 21.87
CA THR A 343 25.41 -19.13 23.12
C THR A 343 25.10 -17.63 23.08
N PRO A 344 25.98 -16.73 22.60
CA PRO A 344 25.63 -15.32 22.54
C PRO A 344 24.52 -15.03 21.52
N VAL A 345 24.41 -15.79 20.42
CA VAL A 345 23.28 -15.68 19.46
C VAL A 345 21.97 -16.07 20.13
N LEU A 346 21.97 -17.17 20.87
CA LEU A 346 20.79 -17.66 21.57
C LEU A 346 20.33 -16.69 22.66
N ILE A 347 21.26 -16.09 23.41
CA ILE A 347 20.97 -15.04 24.38
C ILE A 347 20.38 -13.80 23.67
N ALA A 348 20.99 -13.35 22.57
CA ALA A 348 20.49 -12.22 21.79
C ALA A 348 19.08 -12.47 21.23
N LEU A 349 18.82 -13.68 20.75
CA LEU A 349 17.50 -14.10 20.26
C LEU A 349 16.45 -14.08 21.38
N ALA A 350 16.83 -14.50 22.59
CA ALA A 350 15.97 -14.44 23.76
C ALA A 350 15.67 -12.99 24.18
N PHE A 351 16.66 -12.09 24.15
CA PHE A 351 16.46 -10.65 24.43
C PHE A 351 15.55 -9.97 23.42
N ARG A 352 15.55 -10.41 22.16
CA ARG A 352 14.63 -9.88 21.15
C ARG A 352 13.14 -10.07 21.54
N LYS A 353 12.82 -11.12 22.30
CA LYS A 353 11.43 -11.38 22.76
C LYS A 353 11.06 -10.61 24.02
N MET A 354 12.03 -10.22 24.85
CA MET A 354 11.79 -9.64 26.18
C MET A 354 12.09 -8.13 26.27
N GLN A 355 12.57 -7.52 25.18
CA GLN A 355 13.19 -6.19 25.15
C GLN A 355 14.52 -6.16 25.92
N LEU A 356 15.47 -5.35 25.44
CA LEU A 356 16.86 -5.38 25.91
C LEU A 356 16.99 -5.05 27.41
N GLY A 357 16.29 -4.03 27.90
CA GLY A 357 16.41 -3.56 29.29
C GLY A 357 15.97 -4.62 30.32
N TYR A 358 14.75 -5.12 30.19
CA TYR A 358 14.23 -6.18 31.08
C TYR A 358 14.98 -7.50 30.89
N GLY A 359 15.36 -7.80 29.64
CA GLY A 359 16.23 -8.92 29.27
C GLY A 359 17.47 -9.00 30.15
N ILE A 360 18.24 -7.91 30.21
CA ILE A 360 19.48 -7.85 30.98
C ILE A 360 19.22 -8.04 32.48
N VAL A 361 18.20 -7.39 33.05
CA VAL A 361 17.88 -7.46 34.48
C VAL A 361 17.51 -8.88 34.89
N PHE A 362 16.54 -9.50 34.22
CA PHE A 362 16.09 -10.84 34.56
C PHE A 362 17.16 -11.90 34.27
N PHE A 363 17.88 -11.77 33.15
CA PHE A 363 18.98 -12.68 32.84
C PHE A 363 20.08 -12.64 33.89
N THR A 364 20.45 -11.45 34.36
CA THR A 364 21.47 -11.29 35.40
C THR A 364 21.01 -11.91 36.72
N ILE A 365 19.77 -11.64 37.15
CA ILE A 365 19.20 -12.20 38.39
C ILE A 365 19.13 -13.72 38.34
N ILE A 366 18.55 -14.27 37.26
CA ILE A 366 18.38 -15.71 37.11
C ILE A 366 19.72 -16.42 36.99
N THR A 367 20.66 -15.86 36.22
CA THR A 367 22.01 -16.43 36.08
C THR A 367 22.75 -16.38 37.42
N ALA A 368 22.71 -15.28 38.16
CA ALA A 368 23.35 -15.16 39.47
C ALA A 368 22.80 -16.18 40.49
N LEU A 369 21.47 -16.32 40.58
CA LEU A 369 20.84 -17.30 41.47
C LEU A 369 21.12 -18.74 41.02
N GLY A 370 21.13 -19.00 39.70
CA GLY A 370 21.46 -20.31 39.14
C GLY A 370 22.91 -20.72 39.38
N LEU A 371 23.86 -19.80 39.23
CA LEU A 371 25.27 -20.00 39.58
C LEU A 371 25.43 -20.27 41.08
N SER A 372 24.74 -19.51 41.94
CA SER A 372 24.77 -19.72 43.39
C SER A 372 24.26 -21.10 43.78
N LEU A 373 23.13 -21.54 43.23
CA LEU A 373 22.62 -22.88 43.48
C LEU A 373 23.61 -23.94 42.98
N ARG A 374 24.18 -23.73 41.79
CA ARG A 374 25.12 -24.70 41.23
C ARG A 374 26.37 -24.86 42.08
N SER A 375 26.95 -23.76 42.54
CA SER A 375 28.07 -23.76 43.50
C SER A 375 27.71 -24.55 44.76
N TYR A 376 26.47 -24.44 45.27
CA TYR A 376 26.01 -25.21 46.42
C TYR A 376 25.88 -26.72 46.11
N LEU A 377 25.33 -27.08 44.95
CA LEU A 377 25.19 -28.48 44.51
C LEU A 377 26.54 -29.17 44.25
N GLU A 378 27.56 -28.40 43.89
CA GLU A 378 28.91 -28.90 43.71
C GLU A 378 29.55 -29.36 45.03
N HIS A 379 29.31 -28.65 46.13
CA HIS A 379 29.75 -29.05 47.47
C HIS A 379 29.17 -30.41 47.89
N LEU A 380 28.00 -30.77 47.34
CA LEU A 380 27.32 -32.04 47.58
C LEU A 380 27.85 -33.20 46.72
N LYS A 381 28.92 -32.99 45.91
CA LYS A 381 29.58 -33.98 45.04
C LYS A 381 28.60 -34.75 44.12
N LEU A 382 27.58 -34.07 43.62
CA LEU A 382 26.62 -34.67 42.68
C LEU A 382 27.27 -34.94 41.32
N GLN A 383 26.91 -36.08 40.71
CA GLN A 383 27.31 -36.46 39.36
C GLN A 383 26.81 -35.42 38.34
N MET A 384 27.52 -35.28 37.20
CA MET A 384 27.23 -34.25 36.19
C MET A 384 25.78 -34.28 35.66
N LEU A 385 25.22 -35.48 35.48
CA LEU A 385 23.90 -35.64 34.86
C LEU A 385 22.74 -35.22 35.80
N PRO A 386 22.65 -35.70 37.07
CA PRO A 386 21.64 -35.23 38.02
C PRO A 386 21.72 -33.72 38.29
N ARG A 387 22.92 -33.14 38.26
CA ARG A 387 23.16 -31.72 38.53
C ARG A 387 22.44 -30.83 37.51
N LEU A 388 22.53 -31.15 36.22
CA LEU A 388 21.86 -30.40 35.15
C LEU A 388 20.33 -30.39 35.31
N SER A 389 19.74 -31.52 35.71
CA SER A 389 18.30 -31.62 35.95
C SER A 389 17.86 -30.74 37.10
N VAL A 390 18.60 -30.69 38.22
CA VAL A 390 18.26 -29.84 39.37
C VAL A 390 18.34 -28.35 39.00
N VAL A 391 19.38 -27.94 38.24
CA VAL A 391 19.52 -26.55 37.78
C VAL A 391 18.36 -26.18 36.85
N LEU A 392 17.96 -27.05 35.92
CA LEU A 392 16.82 -26.81 35.05
C LEU A 392 15.52 -26.67 35.84
N THR A 393 15.22 -27.60 36.75
CA THR A 393 14.01 -27.53 37.59
C THR A 393 13.99 -26.26 38.43
N PHE A 394 15.13 -25.87 39.01
CA PHE A 394 15.23 -24.63 39.77
C PHE A 394 14.95 -23.40 38.91
N VAL A 395 15.53 -23.31 37.71
CA VAL A 395 15.28 -22.20 36.77
C VAL A 395 13.80 -22.12 36.39
N VAL A 396 13.15 -23.26 36.13
CA VAL A 396 11.71 -23.33 35.85
C VAL A 396 10.90 -22.76 37.01
N VAL A 397 11.17 -23.21 38.24
CA VAL A 397 10.47 -22.75 39.45
C VAL A 397 10.72 -21.26 39.69
N LEU A 398 11.95 -20.79 39.48
CA LEU A 398 12.32 -19.39 39.65
C LEU A 398 11.58 -18.49 38.65
N ILE A 399 11.51 -18.89 37.38
CA ILE A 399 10.74 -18.16 36.35
C ILE A 399 9.26 -18.12 36.71
N ALA A 400 8.70 -19.24 37.18
CA ALA A 400 7.30 -19.30 37.61
C ALA A 400 7.04 -18.35 38.80
N ALA A 401 7.91 -18.34 39.80
CA ALA A 401 7.82 -17.45 40.95
C ALA A 401 7.93 -15.97 40.55
N ILE A 402 8.90 -15.62 39.71
CA ILE A 402 9.06 -14.25 39.18
C ILE A 402 7.83 -13.83 38.37
N SER A 403 7.28 -14.72 37.54
CA SER A 403 6.09 -14.44 36.73
C SER A 403 4.86 -14.18 37.61
N LEU A 404 4.64 -15.00 38.64
CA LEU A 404 3.55 -14.82 39.60
C LEU A 404 3.69 -13.53 40.40
N PHE A 405 4.91 -13.21 40.86
CA PHE A 405 5.17 -11.99 41.62
C PHE A 405 5.00 -10.73 40.76
N SER A 406 5.50 -10.77 39.52
CA SER A 406 5.33 -9.68 38.57
C SER A 406 3.87 -9.43 38.21
N HIS A 407 3.09 -10.51 38.05
CA HIS A 407 1.65 -10.39 37.80
C HIS A 407 0.92 -9.69 38.95
N LYS A 408 1.25 -10.03 40.21
CA LYS A 408 0.67 -9.37 41.39
C LYS A 408 1.08 -7.91 41.55
N LEU A 409 2.25 -7.52 41.04
CA LEU A 409 2.73 -6.12 41.04
C LEU A 409 2.16 -5.27 39.90
N GLY A 410 1.26 -5.81 39.07
CA GLY A 410 0.72 -5.09 37.91
C GLY A 410 1.75 -4.87 36.78
N LEU A 411 2.89 -5.54 36.86
CA LEU A 411 3.92 -5.52 35.82
C LEU A 411 3.55 -6.57 34.76
N GLU A 412 2.70 -6.19 33.80
CA GLU A 412 2.30 -7.04 32.65
C GLU A 412 3.50 -7.63 31.89
N ARG A 413 4.67 -7.01 32.03
CA ARG A 413 5.92 -7.35 31.33
C ARG A 413 6.71 -8.51 31.95
N GLY A 414 6.40 -8.95 33.18
CA GLY A 414 7.06 -10.16 33.74
C GLY A 414 6.56 -11.47 33.15
N LEU A 415 5.41 -11.47 32.47
CA LEU A 415 4.94 -12.61 31.67
C LEU A 415 5.89 -12.91 30.51
N SER A 416 6.66 -11.93 30.04
CA SER A 416 7.70 -12.10 29.02
C SER A 416 8.90 -12.91 29.52
N VAL A 417 9.06 -13.12 30.83
CA VAL A 417 10.11 -13.98 31.42
C VAL A 417 9.90 -15.45 31.09
N ALA A 418 8.65 -15.89 30.99
CA ALA A 418 8.33 -17.25 30.54
C ALA A 418 8.73 -17.52 29.08
N LEU A 419 8.95 -16.47 28.28
CA LEU A 419 9.39 -16.60 26.89
C LEU A 419 10.90 -16.78 26.77
N PHE A 420 11.67 -16.60 27.86
CA PHE A 420 13.09 -16.90 27.84
C PHE A 420 13.26 -18.42 27.76
N PRO A 421 13.91 -18.97 26.71
CA PRO A 421 14.00 -20.42 26.58
C PRO A 421 14.82 -20.99 27.74
N MET A 422 14.17 -21.78 28.59
CA MET A 422 14.79 -22.35 29.80
C MET A 422 16.07 -23.11 29.49
N VAL A 423 16.13 -23.78 28.33
CA VAL A 423 17.30 -24.48 27.81
C VAL A 423 18.49 -23.54 27.59
N ILE A 424 18.26 -22.30 27.16
CA ILE A 424 19.33 -21.33 26.93
C ILE A 424 19.90 -20.86 28.29
N LEU A 425 19.06 -20.60 29.28
CA LEU A 425 19.51 -20.20 30.63
C LEU A 425 20.34 -21.30 31.28
N THR A 426 19.84 -22.52 31.28
CA THR A 426 20.53 -23.65 31.91
C THR A 426 21.86 -23.94 31.22
N MET A 427 21.90 -23.91 29.88
CA MET A 427 23.14 -24.04 29.12
C MET A 427 24.12 -22.89 29.38
N THR A 428 23.62 -21.68 29.60
CA THR A 428 24.45 -20.51 29.89
C THR A 428 25.03 -20.58 31.31
N ILE A 429 24.20 -20.93 32.30
CA ILE A 429 24.64 -21.18 33.68
C ILE A 429 25.69 -22.30 33.69
N GLU A 430 25.47 -23.40 32.96
CA GLU A 430 26.42 -24.50 32.85
C GLU A 430 27.77 -24.02 32.31
N ARG A 431 27.76 -23.37 31.14
CA ARG A 431 29.00 -22.89 30.50
C ARG A 431 29.72 -21.84 31.34
N LEU A 432 29.00 -20.93 31.97
CA LEU A 432 29.57 -19.92 32.85
C LEU A 432 30.22 -20.56 34.09
N THR A 433 29.57 -21.54 34.69
CA THR A 433 30.13 -22.22 35.87
C THR A 433 31.39 -22.99 35.51
N ILE A 434 31.37 -23.78 34.43
CA ILE A 434 32.57 -24.50 33.96
C ILE A 434 33.69 -23.51 33.64
N THR A 435 33.39 -22.39 32.99
CA THR A 435 34.39 -21.37 32.68
C THR A 435 34.95 -20.73 33.95
N TRP A 436 34.10 -20.51 34.96
CA TRP A 436 34.50 -20.00 36.26
C TRP A 436 35.39 -20.98 37.02
N GLU A 437 35.04 -22.27 37.01
CA GLU A 437 35.81 -23.37 37.64
C GLU A 437 37.17 -23.57 36.93
N GLU A 438 37.19 -23.60 35.60
CA GLU A 438 38.40 -23.91 34.81
C GLU A 438 39.36 -22.72 34.67
N ARG A 439 38.84 -21.48 34.57
CA ARG A 439 39.63 -20.28 34.21
C ARG A 439 39.56 -19.16 35.24
N GLY A 440 38.83 -19.35 36.33
CA GLY A 440 38.66 -18.39 37.42
C GLY A 440 37.59 -17.32 37.14
N GLY A 441 36.97 -16.80 38.21
CA GLY A 441 35.83 -15.87 38.12
C GLY A 441 36.11 -14.56 37.39
N GLY A 442 37.34 -14.05 37.45
CA GLY A 442 37.73 -12.84 36.70
C GLY A 442 37.69 -13.02 35.18
N HIS A 443 37.94 -14.24 34.68
CA HIS A 443 37.84 -14.56 33.26
C HIS A 443 36.39 -14.85 32.85
N ALA A 444 35.56 -15.36 33.76
CA ALA A 444 34.14 -15.61 33.51
C ALA A 444 33.30 -14.32 33.43
N PHE A 445 33.67 -13.25 34.16
CA PHE A 445 33.00 -11.94 34.05
C PHE A 445 33.38 -11.14 32.81
N LYS A 446 34.52 -11.44 32.19
CA LYS A 446 35.03 -10.74 30.99
C LYS A 446 34.39 -11.26 29.69
N VAL A 447 33.84 -12.47 29.73
CA VAL A 447 33.26 -13.24 28.62
C VAL A 447 31.75 -13.16 28.70
#